data_AF-A0A538KWQ9-F1
#
_entry.id   AF-A0A538KWQ9-F1
#
_cell.length_a   1.000
_cell.length_b   1.000
_cell.length_c   1.000
_cell.angle_alpha   90.00
_cell.angle_beta   90.00
_cell.angle_gamma   90.00
#
_symmetry.space_group_name_H-M   'P 1'
#
loop_
_entity.id
_entity.type
_entity.pdbx_description
1 polymer ?
#
loop_
_entity_poly.entity_id
_entity_poly.type
_entity_poly.pdbx_seq_one_letter_code
_entity_poly.pdbx_strand_id
1 'polypeptide(L)' 'MVDITERKRAEEALETSERQFRSICDAAAIGVMTLDLDGRILEANPTLEQVCD' A
#
# COMPACT_ATOMS: atom_id res chain seq x y z
N MET A 1 7.30 -22.98 -25.17
CA MET A 1 6.36 -22.36 -24.22
C MET A 1 7.16 -22.13 -22.95
N VAL A 2 7.47 -20.89 -22.59
CA VAL A 2 8.22 -20.62 -21.34
C VAL A 2 7.26 -20.88 -20.19
N ASP A 3 7.64 -21.75 -19.27
CA ASP A 3 6.87 -21.97 -18.05
C ASP A 3 6.96 -20.71 -17.18
N ILE A 4 5.82 -20.03 -17.00
CA ILE A 4 5.68 -18.80 -16.22
C ILE A 4 4.90 -19.02 -14.93
N THR A 5 4.64 -20.27 -14.56
CA THR A 5 3.78 -20.62 -13.42
C THR A 5 4.33 -20.04 -12.13
N GLU A 6 5.64 -20.18 -11.90
CA GLU A 6 6.30 -19.64 -10.71
C GLU A 6 6.30 -18.10 -10.68
N ARG A 7 6.51 -17.44 -11.83
CA ARG A 7 6.44 -15.97 -11.93
C ARG A 7 5.04 -15.47 -11.60
N LYS A 8 4.00 -16.11 -12.14
CA LYS A 8 2.61 -15.73 -11.88
C LYS A 8 2.22 -15.90 -10.42
N ARG A 9 2.64 -16.99 -9.78
CA ARG A 9 2.40 -17.21 -8.34
C ARG A 9 3.06 -16.15 -7.47
N ALA A 10 4.29 -15.75 -7.82
CA ALA A 10 4.99 -14.68 -7.10
C ALA A 10 4.29 -13.32 -7.28
N GLU A 11 3.82 -13.00 -8.49
CA GLU A 11 3.06 -11.78 -8.78
C GLU A 11 1.72 -11.74 -8.01
N GLU A 12 0.97 -12.84 -8.01
CA GLU A 12 -0.31 -12.95 -7.27
C GLU A 12 -0.12 -12.84 -5.75
N ALA A 13 0.95 -13.45 -5.21
CA ALA A 13 1.29 -13.35 -3.80
C ALA A 13 1.67 -11.91 -3.40
N LEU A 14 2.45 -11.24 -4.25
CA LEU A 14 2.82 -9.83 -4.05
C LEU A 14 1.58 -8.94 -4.08
N GLU A 15 0.73 -9.07 -5.10
CA GLU A 15 -0.49 -8.27 -5.24
C GLU A 15 -1.44 -8.48 -4.05
N THR A 16 -1.56 -9.72 -3.59
CA THR A 16 -2.39 -10.05 -2.41
C THR A 16 -1.83 -9.38 -1.15
N SER A 17 -0.51 -9.43 -0.94
CA SER A 17 0.13 -8.79 0.20
C SER A 17 -0.02 -7.27 0.17
N GLU A 18 0.18 -6.65 -0.99
CA GLU A 18 0.02 -5.20 -1.17
C GLU A 18 -1.42 -4.75 -0.87
N ARG A 19 -2.41 -5.51 -1.37
CA ARG A 19 -3.82 -5.23 -1.12
C ARG A 19 -4.17 -5.35 0.36
N GLN A 20 -3.71 -6.41 1.01
CA GLN A 20 -3.93 -6.60 2.46
C GLN A 20 -3.29 -5.47 3.27
N PHE A 21 -2.05 -5.11 2.95
CA PHE A 21 -1.36 -4.00 3.60
C PHE A 21 -2.14 -2.69 3.44
N ARG A 22 -2.56 -2.36 2.21
CA ARG A 22 -3.36 -1.17 1.93
C ARG A 22 -4.67 -1.16 2.73
N SER A 23 -5.40 -2.27 2.76
CA SER A 23 -6.64 -2.38 3.53
C SER A 23 -6.42 -2.15 5.03
N ILE A 24 -5.30 -2.62 5.59
CA ILE A 24 -4.98 -2.39 7.00
C ILE A 24 -4.66 -0.92 7.25
N CYS A 25 -3.86 -0.29 6.39
CA CYS A 25 -3.54 1.14 6.50
C CYS A 25 -4.77 2.04 6.35
N ASP A 26 -5.65 1.74 5.39
CA ASP A 26 -6.86 2.51 5.15
C ASP A 26 -7.85 2.40 6.31
N ALA A 27 -7.92 1.24 6.97
CA ALA A 27 -8.78 1.02 8.13
C ALA A 27 -8.17 1.50 9.47
N ALA A 28 -6.90 1.91 9.48
CA ALA A 28 -6.23 2.34 10.70
C ALA A 28 -6.83 3.67 11.21
N ALA A 29 -7.11 3.73 12.51
CA ALA A 29 -7.60 4.94 13.19
C ALA A 29 -6.51 6.01 13.42
N ILE A 30 -5.34 5.84 12.80
CA ILE A 30 -4.24 6.78 12.80
C ILE A 30 -3.97 7.25 11.37
N GLY A 31 -3.58 8.51 11.21
CA GLY A 31 -3.05 9.00 9.94
C GLY A 31 -1.72 8.33 9.62
N VAL A 32 -1.60 7.77 8.42
CA VAL A 32 -0.38 7.16 7.89
C VAL A 32 -0.04 7.87 6.60
N MET A 33 1.21 8.32 6.46
CA MET A 33 1.73 8.86 5.21
C MET A 33 3.14 8.39 4.94
N THR A 34 3.48 8.32 3.67
CA THR A 34 4.86 8.15 3.20
C THR A 34 5.34 9.46 2.61
N LEU A 35 6.62 9.77 2.86
CA LEU A 35 7.27 10.97 2.38
C LEU A 35 8.48 10.59 1.53
N ASP A 36 8.81 11.41 0.53
CA ASP A 36 10.13 11.39 -0.05
C ASP A 36 11.18 12.02 0.88
N LEU A 37 12.44 11.99 0.47
CA LEU A 37 13.54 12.57 1.25
C LEU A 37 13.46 14.10 1.37
N ASP A 38 12.72 14.76 0.48
CA ASP A 38 12.46 16.20 0.51
C ASP A 38 11.22 16.55 1.36
N GLY A 39 10.57 15.55 1.97
CA GLY A 39 9.41 15.72 2.83
C GLY A 39 8.08 15.87 2.08
N ARG A 40 8.03 15.56 0.77
CA ARG A 40 6.79 15.58 0.00
C ARG A 40 5.99 14.31 0.24
N ILE A 41 4.69 14.47 0.46
CA ILE A 41 3.78 13.33 0.63
C ILE A 41 3.69 12.56 -0.68
N LEU A 42 4.03 11.28 -0.62
CA LEU A 42 3.88 10.33 -1.72
C LEU A 42 2.52 9.64 -1.64
N GLU A 43 2.15 9.17 -0.45
CA GLU A 43 0.87 8.52 -0.18
C GLU A 43 0.39 8.89 1.23
N ALA A 44 -0.93 8.91 1.41
CA ALA A 44 -1.59 9.10 2.71
C ALA A 44 -2.84 8.23 2.78
N ASN A 45 -3.17 7.73 3.98
CA ASN A 45 -4.42 7.02 4.19
C ASN A 45 -5.60 8.00 4.40
N PRO A 46 -6.86 7.56 4.18
CA PRO A 46 -8.03 8.43 4.32
C PRO A 46 -8.20 9.03 5.72
N THR A 47 -7.71 8.34 6.76
CA THR A 47 -7.76 8.84 8.14
C THR A 47 -6.93 10.11 8.31
N LEU A 48 -5.80 10.26 7.60
CA LEU A 48 -4.99 11.46 7.69
C LEU A 48 -5.76 12.71 7.23
N GLU A 49 -6.51 12.60 6.14
CA GLU A 49 -7.35 13.70 5.63
C GLU A 49 -8.38 14.13 6.68
N GLN A 50 -9.04 13.17 7.34
CA GLN A 50 -10.06 13.43 8.36
C GLN A 50 -9.51 14.10 9.63
N VAL A 51 -8.24 13.90 9.96
CA VAL A 51 -7.61 14.49 11.15
C VAL A 51 -7.08 15.90 10.89
N CYS A 52 -6.79 16.24 9.64
CA CYS A 52 -6.23 17.54 9.25
C CYS A 52 -7.28 18.57 8.80
N ASP A 53 -8.56 18.17 8.66
CA ASP A 53 -9.72 19.07 8.54
C ASP A 53 -10.06 19.77 9.87
#